data_AF-A0A3B9ZPR6-F1
#
_entry.id   AF-A0A3B9ZPR6-F1
#
_cell.length_a   1.000
_cell.length_b   1.000
_cell.length_c   1.000
_cell.angle_alpha   90.00
_cell.angle_beta   90.00
_cell.angle_gamma   90.00
#
_symmetry.space_group_name_H-M   'P 1'
#
loop_
_entity.id
_entity.type
_entity.pdbx_description
1 polymer ?
#
loop_
_entity_poly.entity_id
_entity_poly.type
_entity_poly.pdbx_seq_one_letter_code
_entity_poly.pdbx_strand_id
1 'polypeptide(L)'
;MRIDYVYIEEFKNLKKVRIDLDESQMNTVLLGQNATGKSNFLEALILIFKHLDLEEDPPKGLRYKIEYQIQEKKISVDFSTGKYIFHVFSKNNVNGKELWLSNSKSMSKAEFFTQKKSFLPHYIFTYYSGLSDRLDKLFWKHQQKFYSQIIKKDFDKTKLDDLRRLFYVKQTHSFFVLLAFFALRNIEKKTSDFLLDTLGIEDLESVLFILKKPSWTGKGDERFWGAEGLVQEFLSELWNFSLAPIYYPQTIYPDFRSKGVKQEELYLYITGKEKLHQFSDKYFKGLNIEPNNTDLFKALESTYISELLDEVRVRVRKKVDGEVIFKELSEGEQQLLTVIGLLIFTREKESLILLDEPDTHLNPIWKYDYLHFLRKYVKSQNVGDGNTDIEEEDKTTQIIINTHDPLVIGSMDKSQVRIFQKDIETGHTIVIEPDISPKGLGVAGILTSELFGLPTILDKETQEKLNKKRYLQGRLMRENLNEQEYNEYHILKAELEKYGFYDEVEDQWFKMYLAEMSKHELMQKVEFTEKEKAFLQEESKKAVERVLEKLSPKS
;
A
#
# COMPACT_ATOMS: atom_id res chain seq x y z
N MET A 1 -15.76 3.47 -6.03
CA MET A 1 -14.83 4.59 -6.26
C MET A 1 -13.66 4.05 -7.08
N ARG A 2 -13.35 4.71 -8.21
CA ARG A 2 -12.25 4.39 -9.12
C ARG A 2 -11.70 5.68 -9.72
N ILE A 3 -10.49 6.07 -9.36
CA ILE A 3 -9.76 7.11 -10.10
C ILE A 3 -9.39 6.52 -11.45
N ASP A 4 -9.76 7.26 -12.49
CA ASP A 4 -9.54 6.96 -13.91
C ASP A 4 -8.34 7.78 -14.40
N TYR A 5 -8.32 9.07 -14.09
CA TYR A 5 -7.30 9.96 -14.62
C TYR A 5 -6.86 11.02 -13.63
N VAL A 6 -5.56 11.30 -13.59
CA VAL A 6 -4.97 12.42 -12.85
C VAL A 6 -3.98 13.16 -13.74
N TYR A 7 -4.18 14.45 -13.86
CA TYR A 7 -3.21 15.39 -14.39
C TYR A 7 -2.69 16.30 -13.29
N ILE A 8 -1.37 16.42 -13.17
CA ILE A 8 -0.72 17.35 -12.26
C ILE A 8 0.09 18.32 -13.11
N GLU A 9 -0.39 19.57 -13.21
CA GLU A 9 0.31 20.65 -13.90
C GLU A 9 1.62 20.97 -13.18
N GLU A 10 1.54 21.16 -11.86
CA GLU A 10 2.68 21.48 -11.01
C GLU A 10 2.42 21.00 -9.58
N PHE A 11 3.33 20.15 -9.07
CA PHE A 11 3.45 19.78 -7.66
C PHE A 11 4.82 19.13 -7.38
N LYS A 12 5.71 19.81 -6.66
CA LYS A 12 7.07 19.31 -6.34
C LYS A 12 7.84 18.88 -7.60
N ASN A 13 8.23 17.59 -7.68
CA ASN A 13 8.92 17.03 -8.84
C ASN A 13 7.97 16.53 -9.94
N LEU A 14 6.65 16.59 -9.73
CA LEU A 14 5.63 16.28 -10.71
C LEU A 14 5.30 17.56 -11.48
N LYS A 15 5.71 17.63 -12.75
CA LYS A 15 5.45 18.75 -13.64
C LYS A 15 4.82 18.24 -14.92
N LYS A 16 3.59 18.67 -15.22
CA LYS A 16 2.80 18.26 -16.38
C LYS A 16 2.66 16.74 -16.51
N VAL A 17 2.53 16.04 -15.39
CA VAL A 17 2.45 14.58 -15.35
C VAL A 17 1.01 14.15 -15.59
N ARG A 18 0.83 13.16 -16.46
CA ARG A 18 -0.44 12.50 -16.75
C ARG A 18 -0.37 11.09 -16.24
N ILE A 19 -1.39 10.66 -15.51
CA ILE A 19 -1.49 9.34 -14.91
C ILE A 19 -2.88 8.83 -15.22
N ASP A 20 -2.93 7.87 -16.12
CA ASP A 20 -4.11 7.08 -16.45
C ASP A 20 -4.13 5.86 -15.53
N LEU A 21 -5.25 5.48 -14.94
CA LEU A 21 -5.42 4.34 -14.05
C LEU A 21 -6.61 3.54 -14.57
N ASP A 22 -6.42 2.24 -14.83
CA ASP A 22 -7.46 1.39 -15.37
C ASP A 22 -8.62 1.23 -14.34
N GLU A 23 -9.78 1.82 -14.64
CA GLU A 23 -10.94 1.77 -13.74
C GLU A 23 -11.50 0.36 -13.53
N SER A 24 -11.17 -0.59 -14.40
CA SER A 24 -11.59 -2.00 -14.26
C SER A 24 -10.83 -2.73 -13.16
N GLN A 25 -9.69 -2.20 -12.74
CA GLN A 25 -8.80 -2.84 -11.78
C GLN A 25 -9.05 -2.31 -10.37
N MET A 26 -9.19 -3.19 -9.39
CA MET A 26 -9.25 -2.79 -7.98
C MET A 26 -7.89 -2.26 -7.50
N ASN A 27 -6.80 -2.87 -7.94
CA ASN A 27 -5.45 -2.59 -7.45
C ASN A 27 -4.59 -1.98 -8.56
N THR A 28 -3.82 -0.95 -8.22
CA THR A 28 -2.77 -0.41 -9.07
C THR A 28 -1.46 -0.32 -8.30
N VAL A 29 -0.38 -0.85 -8.86
CA VAL A 29 0.98 -0.69 -8.32
C VAL A 29 1.73 0.39 -9.07
N LEU A 30 2.36 1.27 -8.31
CA LEU A 30 3.28 2.29 -8.79
C LEU A 30 4.71 1.76 -8.65
N LEU A 31 5.42 1.61 -9.77
CA LEU A 31 6.82 1.19 -9.83
C LEU A 31 7.73 2.33 -10.26
N GLY A 32 9.02 2.18 -10.05
CA GLY A 32 10.04 3.11 -10.52
C GLY A 32 11.14 3.34 -9.50
N GLN A 33 12.23 3.94 -9.93
CA GLN A 33 13.37 4.24 -9.06
C GLN A 33 13.02 5.24 -7.93
N ASN A 34 13.93 5.39 -6.97
CA ASN A 34 13.78 6.39 -5.93
C ASN A 34 13.72 7.80 -6.52
N ALA A 35 12.98 8.70 -5.86
CA ALA A 35 12.80 10.09 -6.28
C ALA A 35 12.14 10.31 -7.67
N THR A 36 11.56 9.28 -8.29
CA THR A 36 10.80 9.44 -9.55
C THR A 36 9.44 10.13 -9.37
N GLY A 37 8.92 10.17 -8.13
CA GLY A 37 7.70 10.94 -7.80
C GLY A 37 6.54 10.13 -7.23
N LYS A 38 6.68 8.80 -7.03
CA LYS A 38 5.64 7.91 -6.50
C LYS A 38 4.98 8.40 -5.20
N SER A 39 5.77 8.59 -4.13
CA SER A 39 5.24 9.12 -2.86
C SER A 39 4.74 10.57 -2.96
N ASN A 40 5.26 11.37 -3.90
CA ASN A 40 4.72 12.72 -4.15
C ASN A 40 3.38 12.65 -4.89
N PHE A 41 3.12 11.62 -5.69
CA PHE A 41 1.82 11.39 -6.31
C PHE A 41 0.78 10.95 -5.27
N LEU A 42 1.13 10.03 -4.37
CA LEU A 42 0.27 9.68 -3.24
C LEU A 42 -0.05 10.91 -2.37
N GLU A 43 0.96 11.73 -2.08
CA GLU A 43 0.77 12.98 -1.35
C GLU A 43 -0.15 13.97 -2.10
N ALA A 44 -0.02 14.07 -3.43
CA ALA A 44 -0.91 14.89 -4.24
C ALA A 44 -2.37 14.41 -4.14
N LEU A 45 -2.61 13.11 -4.24
CA LEU A 45 -3.96 12.53 -4.07
C LEU A 45 -4.54 12.85 -2.68
N ILE A 46 -3.75 12.66 -1.62
CA ILE A 46 -4.17 12.98 -0.25
C ILE A 46 -4.54 14.46 -0.13
N LEU A 47 -3.72 15.37 -0.68
CA LEU A 47 -3.99 16.80 -0.65
C LEU A 47 -5.23 17.18 -1.46
N ILE A 48 -5.41 16.61 -2.66
CA ILE A 48 -6.59 16.84 -3.50
C ILE A 48 -7.85 16.55 -2.69
N PHE A 49 -7.99 15.33 -2.15
CA PHE A 49 -9.19 14.95 -1.42
C PHE A 49 -9.31 15.62 -0.05
N LYS A 50 -8.20 15.94 0.62
CA LYS A 50 -8.20 16.73 1.86
C LYS A 50 -8.87 18.08 1.64
N HIS A 51 -8.47 18.79 0.60
CA HIS A 51 -8.97 20.14 0.35
C HIS A 51 -10.41 20.11 -0.18
N LEU A 52 -10.78 19.08 -0.96
CA LEU A 52 -12.17 18.85 -1.35
C LEU A 52 -13.08 18.55 -0.14
N ASP A 53 -12.65 17.71 0.82
CA ASP A 53 -13.48 17.38 1.99
C ASP A 53 -13.61 18.56 2.96
N LEU A 54 -12.52 19.31 3.17
CA LEU A 54 -12.48 20.49 4.02
C LEU A 54 -13.14 21.74 3.39
N GLU A 55 -13.54 21.66 2.10
CA GLU A 55 -14.13 22.76 1.32
C GLU A 55 -13.18 23.95 1.15
N GLU A 56 -11.88 23.65 1.06
CA GLU A 56 -10.79 24.61 0.97
C GLU A 56 -10.12 24.54 -0.40
N ASP A 57 -9.47 25.64 -0.80
CA ASP A 57 -8.62 25.61 -1.98
C ASP A 57 -7.30 24.91 -1.65
N PRO A 58 -6.72 24.11 -2.56
CA PRO A 58 -5.45 23.41 -2.35
C PRO A 58 -4.29 24.40 -2.21
N PRO A 59 -3.10 23.94 -1.75
CA PRO A 59 -1.92 24.78 -1.68
C PRO A 59 -1.59 25.38 -3.06
N LYS A 60 -1.06 26.62 -3.09
CA LYS A 60 -0.78 27.34 -4.35
C LYS A 60 0.08 26.57 -5.36
N GLY A 61 0.93 25.66 -4.87
CA GLY A 61 1.81 24.82 -5.69
C GLY A 61 1.21 23.47 -6.09
N LEU A 62 -0.11 23.28 -5.99
CA LEU A 62 -0.81 22.07 -6.44
C LEU A 62 -1.92 22.47 -7.43
N ARG A 63 -1.61 22.34 -8.72
CA ARG A 63 -2.56 22.52 -9.83
C ARG A 63 -2.82 21.18 -10.49
N TYR A 64 -4.07 20.79 -10.63
CA TYR A 64 -4.43 19.45 -11.07
C TYR A 64 -5.76 19.41 -11.81
N LYS A 65 -5.97 18.30 -12.52
CA LYS A 65 -7.28 17.81 -12.94
C LYS A 65 -7.38 16.34 -12.54
N ILE A 66 -8.50 15.92 -11.98
CA ILE A 66 -8.74 14.53 -11.59
C ILE A 66 -10.10 14.07 -12.09
N GLU A 67 -10.17 12.85 -12.60
CA GLU A 67 -11.40 12.17 -13.01
C GLU A 67 -11.51 10.84 -12.28
N TYR A 68 -12.71 10.56 -11.77
CA TYR A 68 -12.97 9.34 -11.04
C TYR A 68 -14.45 8.95 -11.11
N GLN A 69 -14.72 7.66 -10.98
CA GLN A 69 -16.05 7.09 -10.88
C GLN A 69 -16.38 6.82 -9.41
N ILE A 70 -17.57 7.17 -8.97
CA ILE A 70 -18.06 6.94 -7.61
C ILE A 70 -19.55 6.64 -7.69
N GLN A 71 -19.98 5.49 -7.16
CA GLN A 71 -21.33 4.97 -7.40
C GLN A 71 -21.64 4.95 -8.93
N GLU A 72 -22.83 5.37 -9.35
CA GLU A 72 -23.24 5.49 -10.76
C GLU A 72 -22.90 6.87 -11.37
N LYS A 73 -21.82 7.52 -10.90
CA LYS A 73 -21.41 8.86 -11.33
C LYS A 73 -19.94 8.87 -11.74
N LYS A 74 -19.63 9.63 -12.79
CA LYS A 74 -18.26 10.06 -13.10
C LYS A 74 -18.10 11.52 -12.70
N ILE A 75 -17.06 11.84 -11.97
CA ILE A 75 -16.74 13.16 -11.45
C ILE A 75 -15.46 13.64 -12.11
N SER A 76 -15.45 14.89 -12.57
CA SER A 76 -14.24 15.58 -13.01
C SER A 76 -14.08 16.86 -12.19
N VAL A 77 -12.90 17.01 -11.58
CA VAL A 77 -12.52 18.19 -10.82
C VAL A 77 -11.29 18.79 -11.48
N ASP A 78 -11.40 20.03 -11.94
CA ASP A 78 -10.30 20.79 -12.53
C ASP A 78 -9.98 22.00 -11.64
N PHE A 79 -8.71 22.10 -11.22
CA PHE A 79 -8.14 23.22 -10.48
C PHE A 79 -6.86 23.77 -11.16
N SER A 80 -6.66 23.50 -12.45
CA SER A 80 -5.48 23.93 -13.22
C SER A 80 -5.29 25.46 -13.25
N THR A 81 -6.40 26.20 -13.25
CA THR A 81 -6.44 27.67 -13.31
C THR A 81 -6.42 28.36 -11.95
N GLY A 82 -6.40 27.58 -10.85
CA GLY A 82 -6.55 28.11 -9.49
C GLY A 82 -8.00 28.39 -9.08
N LYS A 83 -8.98 27.97 -9.90
CA LYS A 83 -10.41 27.97 -9.58
C LYS A 83 -10.98 26.59 -9.86
N TYR A 84 -11.87 26.12 -8.98
CA TYR A 84 -12.54 24.84 -9.17
C TYR A 84 -13.55 24.90 -10.32
N ILE A 85 -13.46 23.91 -11.21
CA ILE A 85 -14.48 23.59 -12.20
C ILE A 85 -14.89 22.15 -11.96
N PHE A 86 -16.20 21.93 -11.74
CA PHE A 86 -16.77 20.62 -11.44
C PHE A 86 -17.66 20.15 -12.58
N HIS A 87 -17.45 18.92 -13.03
CA HIS A 87 -18.38 18.22 -13.92
C HIS A 87 -18.81 16.91 -13.28
N VAL A 88 -20.11 16.66 -13.31
CA VAL A 88 -20.73 15.43 -12.81
C VAL A 88 -21.48 14.82 -13.98
N PHE A 89 -21.17 13.56 -14.27
CA PHE A 89 -21.79 12.76 -15.31
C PHE A 89 -22.56 11.62 -14.64
N SER A 90 -23.75 11.34 -15.15
CA SER A 90 -24.55 10.21 -14.70
C SER A 90 -24.61 9.14 -15.78
N LYS A 91 -24.54 7.88 -15.34
CA LYS A 91 -24.64 6.73 -16.22
C LYS A 91 -26.07 6.66 -16.78
N ASN A 92 -26.20 6.65 -18.11
CA ASN A 92 -27.48 6.52 -18.78
C ASN A 92 -27.38 5.44 -19.86
N ASN A 93 -28.47 4.69 -20.06
CA ASN A 93 -28.56 3.72 -21.15
C ASN A 93 -29.33 4.35 -22.32
N VAL A 94 -28.65 4.59 -23.43
CA VAL A 94 -29.25 5.15 -24.65
C VAL A 94 -29.06 4.13 -25.76
N ASN A 95 -30.18 3.62 -26.29
CA ASN A 95 -30.20 2.63 -27.38
C ASN A 95 -29.36 1.36 -27.10
N GLY A 96 -29.35 0.88 -25.86
CA GLY A 96 -28.61 -0.32 -25.46
C GLY A 96 -27.10 -0.10 -25.27
N LYS A 97 -26.62 1.14 -25.38
CA LYS A 97 -25.24 1.53 -25.05
C LYS A 97 -25.23 2.40 -23.81
N GLU A 98 -24.33 2.06 -22.87
CA GLU A 98 -24.08 2.87 -21.69
C GLU A 98 -23.27 4.11 -22.08
N LEU A 99 -23.79 5.29 -21.75
CA LEU A 99 -23.15 6.57 -22.01
C LEU A 99 -23.17 7.43 -20.74
N TRP A 100 -22.04 8.12 -20.51
CA TRP A 100 -21.92 9.12 -19.47
C TRP A 100 -22.45 10.46 -20.00
N LEU A 101 -23.63 10.88 -19.51
CA LEU A 101 -24.23 12.16 -19.88
C LEU A 101 -24.00 13.18 -18.77
N SER A 102 -23.62 14.39 -19.13
CA SER A 102 -23.63 15.54 -18.22
C SER A 102 -24.75 16.51 -18.60
N ASN A 103 -25.22 17.24 -17.60
CA ASN A 103 -25.84 18.53 -17.89
C ASN A 103 -24.74 19.43 -18.47
N SER A 104 -24.98 20.04 -19.62
CA SER A 104 -23.99 20.79 -20.41
C SER A 104 -23.32 21.98 -19.69
N LYS A 105 -23.71 22.28 -18.44
CA LYS A 105 -23.17 23.36 -17.61
C LYS A 105 -22.35 22.78 -16.44
N SER A 106 -21.15 23.33 -16.21
CA SER A 106 -20.34 23.04 -15.02
C SER A 106 -21.11 23.31 -13.73
N MET A 107 -20.95 22.45 -12.73
CA MET A 107 -21.57 22.60 -11.41
C MET A 107 -20.87 23.69 -10.60
N SER A 108 -21.63 24.47 -9.83
CA SER A 108 -21.06 25.51 -8.96
C SER A 108 -20.36 24.93 -7.73
N LYS A 109 -19.43 25.68 -7.13
CA LYS A 109 -18.73 25.30 -5.89
C LYS A 109 -19.70 24.98 -4.74
N ALA A 110 -20.77 25.78 -4.60
CA ALA A 110 -21.77 25.58 -3.56
C ALA A 110 -22.62 24.32 -3.77
N GLU A 111 -23.06 24.04 -5.00
CA GLU A 111 -23.83 22.83 -5.33
C GLU A 111 -23.00 21.57 -5.09
N PHE A 112 -21.73 21.57 -5.52
CA PHE A 112 -20.82 20.44 -5.34
C PHE A 112 -20.64 20.11 -3.85
N PHE A 113 -20.33 21.11 -3.03
CA PHE A 113 -20.07 20.87 -1.61
C PHE A 113 -21.32 20.54 -0.80
N THR A 114 -22.49 21.04 -1.19
CA THR A 114 -23.77 20.64 -0.60
C THR A 114 -24.03 19.14 -0.78
N GLN A 115 -23.57 18.56 -1.90
CA GLN A 115 -23.72 17.14 -2.24
C GLN A 115 -22.42 16.32 -2.09
N LYS A 116 -21.40 16.85 -1.40
CA LYS A 116 -20.05 16.25 -1.36
C LYS A 116 -20.03 14.78 -0.92
N LYS A 117 -20.96 14.37 -0.04
CA LYS A 117 -21.09 12.97 0.41
C LYS A 117 -21.32 12.00 -0.76
N SER A 118 -22.00 12.42 -1.81
CA SER A 118 -22.28 11.61 -3.00
C SER A 118 -21.23 11.75 -4.11
N PHE A 119 -20.25 12.63 -3.95
CA PHE A 119 -19.22 12.93 -4.96
C PHE A 119 -17.79 12.64 -4.47
N LEU A 120 -17.58 12.37 -3.18
CA LEU A 120 -16.28 12.08 -2.61
C LEU A 120 -16.27 10.68 -1.98
N PRO A 121 -15.14 9.95 -2.02
CA PRO A 121 -15.03 8.61 -1.45
C PRO A 121 -15.28 8.64 0.05
N HIS A 122 -16.11 7.76 0.57
CA HIS A 122 -16.51 7.81 1.99
C HIS A 122 -15.31 7.61 2.92
N TYR A 123 -14.34 6.80 2.52
CA TYR A 123 -13.06 6.68 3.21
C TYR A 123 -11.84 6.87 2.30
N ILE A 124 -10.81 7.49 2.88
CA ILE A 124 -9.47 7.58 2.32
C ILE A 124 -8.48 7.14 3.39
N PHE A 125 -7.93 5.95 3.23
CA PHE A 125 -6.93 5.40 4.13
C PHE A 125 -5.54 5.55 3.53
N THR A 126 -4.58 5.92 4.37
CA THR A 126 -3.17 5.93 3.99
C THR A 126 -2.34 5.19 5.01
N TYR A 127 -1.59 4.20 4.56
CA TYR A 127 -0.57 3.49 5.33
C TYR A 127 0.80 3.80 4.76
N TYR A 128 1.76 4.10 5.64
CA TYR A 128 3.16 4.29 5.28
C TYR A 128 4.03 3.61 6.33
N SER A 129 4.94 2.74 5.87
CA SER A 129 5.83 1.97 6.75
C SER A 129 7.13 2.69 7.12
N GLY A 130 7.45 3.80 6.44
CA GLY A 130 8.69 4.53 6.71
C GLY A 130 8.65 5.42 7.96
N LEU A 131 9.83 5.92 8.35
CA LEU A 131 10.03 6.69 9.59
C LEU A 131 9.56 8.16 9.52
N SER A 132 9.21 8.65 8.33
CA SER A 132 8.87 10.05 8.12
C SER A 132 7.43 10.35 8.55
N ASP A 133 7.25 11.38 9.39
CA ASP A 133 5.93 11.88 9.79
C ASP A 133 5.27 12.81 8.75
N ARG A 134 5.90 12.96 7.58
CA ARG A 134 5.48 13.89 6.53
C ARG A 134 4.04 13.64 6.06
N LEU A 135 3.67 12.38 5.84
CA LEU A 135 2.31 12.02 5.41
C LEU A 135 1.31 12.14 6.56
N ASP A 136 1.67 11.76 7.79
CA ASP A 136 0.81 11.85 8.99
C ASP A 136 0.30 13.29 9.20
N LYS A 137 1.19 14.28 9.07
CA LYS A 137 0.87 15.71 9.20
C LYS A 137 -0.25 16.19 8.28
N LEU A 138 -0.46 15.54 7.15
CA LEU A 138 -1.53 15.91 6.22
C LEU A 138 -2.92 15.65 6.81
N PHE A 139 -3.05 14.71 7.74
CA PHE A 139 -4.31 14.26 8.32
C PHE A 139 -4.69 15.00 9.61
N TRP A 140 -3.75 15.74 10.23
CA TRP A 140 -3.97 16.40 11.52
C TRP A 140 -5.22 17.26 11.58
N LYS A 141 -5.55 18.00 10.50
CA LYS A 141 -6.76 18.85 10.48
C LYS A 141 -8.06 18.04 10.53
N HIS A 142 -8.12 16.89 9.87
CA HIS A 142 -9.27 15.99 9.96
C HIS A 142 -9.35 15.35 11.35
N GLN A 143 -8.19 14.94 11.89
CA GLN A 143 -8.11 14.37 13.23
C GLN A 143 -8.53 15.37 14.32
N GLN A 144 -8.11 16.64 14.22
CA GLN A 144 -8.53 17.72 15.11
C GLN A 144 -10.03 18.00 15.02
N LYS A 145 -10.59 18.06 13.80
CA LYS A 145 -12.04 18.23 13.60
C LYS A 145 -12.81 17.06 14.24
N PHE A 146 -12.37 15.82 13.99
CA PHE A 146 -12.93 14.62 14.60
C PHE A 146 -12.90 14.71 16.13
N TYR A 147 -11.71 14.92 16.71
CA TYR A 147 -11.50 15.07 18.16
C TYR A 147 -12.40 16.12 18.79
N SER A 148 -12.47 17.32 18.20
CA SER A 148 -13.27 18.43 18.74
C SER A 148 -14.78 18.14 18.81
N GLN A 149 -15.27 17.16 18.05
CA GLN A 149 -16.68 16.77 18.05
C GLN A 149 -16.95 15.65 19.06
N ILE A 150 -16.11 14.62 19.11
CA ILE A 150 -16.32 13.43 19.96
C ILE A 150 -16.21 13.71 21.46
N ILE A 151 -15.48 14.77 21.86
CA ILE A 151 -15.32 15.16 23.27
C ILE A 151 -16.51 15.97 23.82
N LYS A 152 -17.49 16.33 22.98
CA LYS A 152 -18.65 17.11 23.40
C LYS A 152 -19.68 16.22 24.08
N LYS A 153 -20.27 16.69 25.17
CA LYS A 153 -21.36 16.00 25.89
C LYS A 153 -22.59 15.72 25.02
N ASP A 154 -22.92 16.63 24.11
CA ASP A 154 -24.06 16.56 23.21
C ASP A 154 -23.70 15.98 21.83
N PHE A 155 -22.63 15.20 21.76
CA PHE A 155 -22.22 14.57 20.51
C PHE A 155 -23.33 13.68 19.93
N ASP A 156 -23.74 13.99 18.71
CA ASP A 156 -24.71 13.19 17.95
C ASP A 156 -24.06 11.92 17.40
N LYS A 157 -24.30 10.82 18.10
CA LYS A 157 -23.70 9.51 17.86
C LYS A 157 -24.05 8.93 16.50
N THR A 158 -25.18 9.32 15.92
CA THR A 158 -25.60 8.87 14.58
C THR A 158 -24.63 9.34 13.49
N LYS A 159 -23.81 10.37 13.78
CA LYS A 159 -22.82 10.91 12.85
C LYS A 159 -21.44 10.25 12.97
N LEU A 160 -21.26 9.29 13.87
CA LEU A 160 -19.96 8.64 14.08
C LEU A 160 -19.43 7.97 12.79
N ASP A 161 -20.32 7.39 11.98
CA ASP A 161 -19.91 6.77 10.73
C ASP A 161 -19.31 7.81 9.75
N ASP A 162 -19.90 9.01 9.69
CA ASP A 162 -19.54 10.07 8.75
C ASP A 162 -18.38 10.98 9.19
N LEU A 163 -17.91 10.85 10.43
CA LEU A 163 -17.17 11.94 11.08
C LEU A 163 -15.73 12.15 10.56
N ARG A 164 -15.13 11.14 9.91
CA ARG A 164 -13.74 11.20 9.43
C ARG A 164 -13.52 10.42 8.13
N ARG A 165 -13.51 11.16 7.01
CA ARG A 165 -13.20 10.64 5.67
C ARG A 165 -11.72 10.27 5.50
N LEU A 166 -10.82 11.17 5.89
CA LEU A 166 -9.38 10.98 5.73
C LEU A 166 -8.72 10.43 7.01
N PHE A 167 -8.02 9.31 6.87
CA PHE A 167 -7.44 8.58 7.98
C PHE A 167 -6.02 8.10 7.69
N TYR A 168 -5.10 8.44 8.59
CA TYR A 168 -3.72 7.95 8.55
C TYR A 168 -3.58 6.75 9.47
N VAL A 169 -3.08 5.64 8.93
CA VAL A 169 -2.95 4.37 9.62
C VAL A 169 -1.61 4.31 10.36
N LYS A 170 -1.64 3.93 11.64
CA LYS A 170 -0.48 3.74 12.51
C LYS A 170 -0.42 2.29 12.96
N GLN A 171 0.76 1.81 13.35
CA GLN A 171 0.92 0.45 13.89
C GLN A 171 0.06 0.19 15.12
N THR A 172 -0.25 1.21 15.93
CA THR A 172 -1.19 1.09 17.06
C THR A 172 -2.60 0.69 16.64
N HIS A 173 -2.99 0.88 15.38
CA HIS A 173 -4.31 0.48 14.91
C HIS A 173 -4.45 -1.03 14.71
N SER A 174 -3.33 -1.75 14.66
CA SER A 174 -3.30 -3.21 14.52
C SER A 174 -4.12 -3.93 15.61
N PHE A 175 -3.95 -3.55 16.87
CA PHE A 175 -4.68 -4.15 17.98
C PHE A 175 -6.12 -3.64 18.08
N PHE A 176 -6.42 -2.41 17.62
CA PHE A 176 -7.81 -1.95 17.50
C PHE A 176 -8.59 -2.83 16.51
N VAL A 177 -7.96 -3.15 15.39
CA VAL A 177 -8.52 -4.04 14.37
C VAL A 177 -8.74 -5.44 14.95
N LEU A 178 -7.73 -6.01 15.61
CA LEU A 178 -7.86 -7.32 16.25
C LEU A 178 -8.98 -7.37 17.27
N LEU A 179 -9.02 -6.37 18.15
CA LEU A 179 -10.03 -6.29 19.19
C LEU A 179 -11.42 -6.13 18.59
N ALA A 180 -11.57 -5.31 17.54
CA ALA A 180 -12.84 -5.14 16.84
C ALA A 180 -13.34 -6.46 16.26
N PHE A 181 -12.45 -7.24 15.62
CA PHE A 181 -12.81 -8.57 15.11
C PHE A 181 -13.34 -9.51 16.18
N PHE A 182 -12.74 -9.54 17.38
CA PHE A 182 -13.17 -10.43 18.45
C PHE A 182 -14.31 -9.90 19.33
N ALA A 183 -14.64 -8.61 19.22
CA ALA A 183 -15.67 -8.00 20.06
C ALA A 183 -17.10 -8.23 19.54
N LEU A 184 -17.26 -8.60 18.27
CA LEU A 184 -18.57 -8.95 17.71
C LEU A 184 -18.82 -10.46 17.86
N ARG A 185 -20.05 -10.84 18.24
CA ARG A 185 -20.44 -12.25 18.40
C ARG A 185 -20.27 -13.06 17.11
N ASN A 186 -20.60 -12.43 15.97
CA ASN A 186 -20.57 -13.06 14.67
C ASN A 186 -19.36 -12.53 13.88
N ILE A 187 -18.27 -13.29 13.92
CA ILE A 187 -17.11 -13.02 13.07
C ILE A 187 -17.42 -13.59 11.68
N GLU A 188 -17.26 -12.76 10.66
CA GLU A 188 -17.39 -13.22 9.27
C GLU A 188 -16.38 -14.33 8.98
N LYS A 189 -16.79 -15.36 8.24
CA LYS A 189 -15.92 -16.48 7.86
C LYS A 189 -14.59 -16.02 7.24
N LYS A 190 -14.60 -15.09 6.28
CA LYS A 190 -13.35 -14.58 5.66
C LYS A 190 -12.41 -13.93 6.67
N THR A 191 -12.96 -13.21 7.66
CA THR A 191 -12.18 -12.62 8.75
C THR A 191 -11.58 -13.71 9.63
N SER A 192 -12.37 -14.74 9.98
CA SER A 192 -11.88 -15.91 10.73
C SER A 192 -10.78 -16.66 9.96
N ASP A 193 -10.97 -16.88 8.66
CA ASP A 193 -10.00 -17.54 7.78
C ASP A 193 -8.72 -16.69 7.64
N PHE A 194 -8.81 -15.37 7.66
CA PHE A 194 -7.64 -14.49 7.69
C PHE A 194 -6.85 -14.65 9.00
N LEU A 195 -7.53 -14.54 10.14
CA LEU A 195 -6.90 -14.69 11.45
C LEU A 195 -6.24 -16.07 11.60
N LEU A 196 -6.95 -17.14 11.20
CA LEU A 196 -6.49 -18.51 11.36
C LEU A 196 -5.44 -18.92 10.31
N ASP A 197 -5.76 -18.81 9.02
CA ASP A 197 -4.89 -19.36 7.96
C ASP A 197 -3.62 -18.53 7.79
N THR A 198 -3.71 -17.21 7.98
CA THR A 198 -2.60 -16.29 7.69
C THR A 198 -1.80 -15.94 8.94
N LEU A 199 -2.49 -15.59 10.04
CA LEU A 199 -1.83 -15.16 11.29
C LEU A 199 -1.73 -16.29 12.33
N GLY A 200 -2.38 -17.43 12.10
CA GLY A 200 -2.38 -18.54 13.06
C GLY A 200 -3.13 -18.24 14.36
N ILE A 201 -3.98 -17.21 14.41
CA ILE A 201 -4.76 -16.78 15.57
C ILE A 201 -6.09 -17.54 15.59
N GLU A 202 -6.32 -18.31 16.65
CA GLU A 202 -7.51 -19.15 16.83
C GLU A 202 -8.60 -18.44 17.64
N ASP A 203 -8.23 -17.82 18.76
CA ASP A 203 -9.20 -17.15 19.64
C ASP A 203 -8.59 -16.07 20.53
N LEU A 204 -9.45 -15.30 21.18
CA LEU A 204 -9.09 -14.29 22.18
C LEU A 204 -9.14 -14.86 23.60
N GLU A 205 -8.05 -14.70 24.35
CA GLU A 205 -7.97 -15.11 25.77
C GLU A 205 -8.37 -13.99 26.72
N SER A 206 -7.81 -12.78 26.56
CA SER A 206 -8.10 -11.66 27.43
C SER A 206 -7.63 -10.32 26.86
N VAL A 207 -8.08 -9.23 27.47
CA VAL A 207 -7.70 -7.87 27.08
C VAL A 207 -7.45 -7.03 28.33
N LEU A 208 -6.28 -6.41 28.42
CA LEU A 208 -5.96 -5.41 29.44
C LEU A 208 -5.81 -4.04 28.77
N PHE A 209 -6.67 -3.10 29.13
CA PHE A 209 -6.53 -1.70 28.76
C PHE A 209 -5.77 -0.98 29.88
N ILE A 210 -4.72 -0.27 29.49
CA ILE A 210 -3.92 0.58 30.36
C ILE A 210 -4.16 2.02 29.92
N LEU A 211 -4.91 2.74 30.74
CA LEU A 211 -5.18 4.15 30.53
C LEU A 211 -4.17 4.97 31.34
N LYS A 212 -3.84 6.17 30.86
CA LYS A 212 -3.01 7.13 31.57
C LYS A 212 -3.73 8.44 31.77
N LYS A 213 -3.29 9.17 32.79
CA LYS A 213 -3.68 10.57 32.98
C LYS A 213 -3.30 11.40 31.76
N PRO A 214 -4.27 12.08 31.12
CA PRO A 214 -4.00 12.89 29.95
C PRO A 214 -3.32 14.21 30.34
N SER A 215 -2.80 14.93 29.34
CA SER A 215 -2.21 16.26 29.57
C SER A 215 -3.24 17.37 29.86
N TRP A 216 -4.50 17.14 29.47
CA TRP A 216 -5.61 18.07 29.63
C TRP A 216 -6.41 17.82 30.91
N THR A 217 -7.21 18.82 31.32
CA THR A 217 -8.13 18.73 32.46
C THR A 217 -9.57 18.82 31.98
N GLY A 218 -10.42 17.86 32.34
CA GLY A 218 -11.83 17.85 31.97
C GLY A 218 -12.78 18.10 33.15
N LYS A 219 -14.08 18.16 32.87
CA LYS A 219 -15.17 18.35 33.86
C LYS A 219 -16.21 17.22 33.84
N GLY A 220 -15.94 16.15 33.09
CA GLY A 220 -16.81 14.99 32.98
C GLY A 220 -16.55 13.98 34.08
N ASP A 221 -16.42 12.72 33.70
CA ASP A 221 -16.31 11.61 34.66
C ASP A 221 -14.94 11.60 35.37
N GLU A 222 -14.95 11.76 36.68
CA GLU A 222 -13.74 11.83 37.51
C GLU A 222 -12.91 10.53 37.45
N ARG A 223 -13.55 9.37 37.19
CA ARG A 223 -12.86 8.09 37.02
C ARG A 223 -11.90 8.11 35.83
N PHE A 224 -12.18 8.97 34.84
CA PHE A 224 -11.42 9.10 33.60
C PHE A 224 -10.87 10.52 33.45
N TRP A 225 -10.41 11.11 34.56
CA TRP A 225 -9.79 12.45 34.62
C TRP A 225 -10.63 13.57 33.98
N GLY A 226 -11.96 13.44 34.08
CA GLY A 226 -12.91 14.42 33.58
C GLY A 226 -13.27 14.27 32.10
N ALA A 227 -13.03 13.11 31.48
CA ALA A 227 -13.44 12.83 30.11
C ALA A 227 -14.95 13.04 29.89
N GLU A 228 -15.32 13.49 28.68
CA GLU A 228 -16.70 13.76 28.26
C GLU A 228 -16.99 13.13 26.88
N GLY A 229 -18.27 13.09 26.50
CA GLY A 229 -18.71 12.64 25.19
C GLY A 229 -18.50 11.15 24.94
N LEU A 230 -18.17 10.79 23.69
CA LEU A 230 -18.06 9.39 23.24
C LEU A 230 -17.06 8.58 24.07
N VAL A 231 -15.96 9.22 24.45
CA VAL A 231 -14.84 8.62 25.19
C VAL A 231 -15.30 8.21 26.60
N GLN A 232 -16.03 9.08 27.28
CA GLN A 232 -16.54 8.81 28.63
C GLN A 232 -17.54 7.65 28.62
N GLU A 233 -18.42 7.57 27.63
CA GLU A 233 -19.40 6.50 27.50
C GLU A 233 -18.73 5.15 27.25
N PHE A 234 -17.80 5.10 26.30
CA PHE A 234 -17.01 3.90 26.01
C PHE A 234 -16.28 3.40 27.26
N LEU A 235 -15.56 4.30 27.95
CA LEU A 235 -14.80 3.94 29.16
C LEU A 235 -15.71 3.55 30.32
N SER A 236 -16.91 4.15 30.44
CA SER A 236 -17.88 3.79 31.47
C SER A 236 -18.39 2.37 31.31
N GLU A 237 -18.72 1.97 30.08
CA GLU A 237 -19.11 0.59 29.82
C GLU A 237 -17.92 -0.36 30.01
N LEU A 238 -16.74 0.01 29.53
CA LEU A 238 -15.54 -0.81 29.73
C LEU A 238 -15.23 -1.04 31.22
N TRP A 239 -15.39 -0.01 32.06
CA TRP A 239 -15.26 -0.10 33.51
C TRP A 239 -16.25 -1.11 34.11
N ASN A 240 -17.51 -1.08 33.69
CA ASN A 240 -18.55 -1.97 34.22
C ASN A 240 -18.29 -3.45 33.93
N PHE A 241 -17.63 -3.76 32.81
CA PHE A 241 -17.30 -5.14 32.41
C PHE A 241 -15.91 -5.59 32.85
N SER A 242 -15.11 -4.70 33.45
CA SER A 242 -13.77 -5.02 33.95
C SER A 242 -13.85 -5.80 35.26
N LEU A 243 -13.02 -6.85 35.40
CA LEU A 243 -13.03 -7.72 36.59
C LEU A 243 -12.70 -6.98 37.89
N ALA A 244 -11.72 -6.07 37.84
CA ALA A 244 -11.31 -5.23 38.95
C ALA A 244 -10.54 -4.02 38.43
N PRO A 245 -11.19 -2.85 38.25
CA PRO A 245 -10.50 -1.61 37.89
C PRO A 245 -9.47 -1.20 38.95
N ILE A 246 -8.23 -0.95 38.55
CA ILE A 246 -7.13 -0.62 39.47
C ILE A 246 -6.49 0.70 39.05
N TYR A 247 -6.42 1.66 39.98
CA TYR A 247 -5.54 2.82 39.83
C TYR A 247 -4.16 2.47 40.41
N TYR A 248 -3.11 2.70 39.62
CA TYR A 248 -1.75 2.47 40.07
C TYR A 248 -0.79 3.51 39.49
N PRO A 249 0.02 4.19 40.32
CA PRO A 249 1.05 5.10 39.83
C PRO A 249 2.28 4.32 39.34
N GLN A 250 2.49 4.30 38.02
CA GLN A 250 3.70 3.72 37.42
C GLN A 250 4.85 4.72 37.34
N THR A 251 6.09 4.21 37.33
CA THR A 251 7.27 5.03 37.03
C THR A 251 7.70 4.75 35.59
N ILE A 252 7.51 5.73 34.71
CA ILE A 252 7.89 5.65 33.30
C ILE A 252 9.24 6.33 33.06
N TYR A 253 10.00 5.85 32.09
CA TYR A 253 11.30 6.40 31.71
C TYR A 253 11.22 6.91 30.26
N PRO A 254 10.88 8.20 30.02
CA PRO A 254 10.73 8.76 28.68
C PRO A 254 11.96 8.59 27.78
N ASP A 255 13.15 8.58 28.36
CA ASP A 255 14.40 8.26 27.68
C ASP A 255 15.36 7.52 28.61
N PHE A 256 16.44 6.98 28.05
CA PHE A 256 17.43 6.19 28.78
C PHE A 256 18.21 6.96 29.87
N ARG A 257 18.10 8.30 29.90
CA ARG A 257 18.73 9.19 30.89
C ARG A 257 17.74 9.70 31.93
N SER A 258 16.44 9.48 31.72
CA SER A 258 15.40 9.91 32.63
C SER A 258 15.59 9.25 33.99
N LYS A 259 15.34 10.03 35.05
CA LYS A 259 15.31 9.51 36.43
C LYS A 259 13.97 8.85 36.79
N GLY A 260 13.10 8.66 35.80
CA GLY A 260 11.75 8.17 35.99
C GLY A 260 10.77 9.31 36.31
N VAL A 261 9.59 9.27 35.69
CA VAL A 261 8.47 10.18 35.96
C VAL A 261 7.29 9.34 36.42
N LYS A 262 6.60 9.78 37.48
CA LYS A 262 5.38 9.10 37.93
C LYS A 262 4.22 9.44 36.99
N GLN A 263 3.55 8.40 36.50
CA GLN A 263 2.35 8.47 35.68
C GLN A 263 1.21 7.76 36.41
N GLU A 264 0.08 8.44 36.60
CA GLU A 264 -1.13 7.80 37.10
C GLU A 264 -1.74 6.96 35.98
N GLU A 265 -1.97 5.68 36.26
CA GLU A 265 -2.57 4.75 35.31
C GLU A 265 -3.82 4.07 35.89
N LEU A 266 -4.74 3.73 35.01
CA LEU A 266 -5.95 2.96 35.29
C LEU A 266 -5.95 1.70 34.44
N TYR A 267 -6.03 0.55 35.10
CA TYR A 267 -6.02 -0.78 34.50
C TYR A 267 -7.44 -1.33 34.44
N LEU A 268 -7.91 -1.69 33.25
CA LEU A 268 -9.23 -2.25 32.98
C LEU A 268 -9.07 -3.61 32.28
N TYR A 269 -9.42 -4.70 32.97
CA TYR A 269 -9.19 -6.07 32.51
C TYR A 269 -10.47 -6.81 32.13
N ILE A 270 -10.55 -7.23 30.87
CA ILE A 270 -11.60 -8.09 30.31
C ILE A 270 -11.08 -9.53 30.27
N THR A 271 -11.75 -10.42 31.00
CA THR A 271 -11.26 -11.77 31.29
C THR A 271 -11.37 -12.76 30.13
N GLY A 272 -11.98 -12.37 29.01
CA GLY A 272 -12.07 -13.18 27.80
C GLY A 272 -13.20 -12.80 26.88
N LYS A 273 -13.33 -13.58 25.80
CA LYS A 273 -14.20 -13.28 24.66
C LYS A 273 -15.66 -13.04 25.02
N GLU A 274 -16.27 -13.87 25.86
CA GLU A 274 -17.70 -13.69 26.19
C GLU A 274 -17.94 -12.40 27.00
N LYS A 275 -17.00 -11.99 27.85
CA LYS A 275 -17.08 -10.69 28.54
C LYS A 275 -16.90 -9.53 27.58
N LEU A 276 -16.03 -9.67 26.59
CA LEU A 276 -15.85 -8.69 25.52
C LEU A 276 -17.12 -8.55 24.68
N HIS A 277 -17.78 -9.65 24.32
CA HIS A 277 -19.07 -9.62 23.61
C HIS A 277 -20.14 -8.89 24.43
N GLN A 278 -20.28 -9.19 25.72
CA GLN A 278 -21.24 -8.53 26.60
C GLN A 278 -20.99 -7.01 26.70
N PHE A 279 -19.72 -6.61 26.79
CA PHE A 279 -19.31 -5.21 26.74
C PHE A 279 -19.73 -4.55 25.43
N SER A 280 -19.40 -5.18 24.29
CA SER A 280 -19.73 -4.68 22.95
C SER A 280 -21.23 -4.53 22.77
N ASP A 281 -22.01 -5.56 23.06
CA ASP A 281 -23.47 -5.57 22.97
C ASP A 281 -24.10 -4.42 23.78
N LYS A 282 -23.58 -4.19 25.00
CA LYS A 282 -24.07 -3.13 25.89
C LYS A 282 -23.69 -1.74 25.39
N TYR A 283 -22.47 -1.56 24.93
CA TYR A 283 -21.97 -0.30 24.37
C TYR A 283 -22.81 0.13 23.15
N PHE A 284 -22.96 -0.77 22.16
CA PHE A 284 -23.75 -0.50 20.95
C PHE A 284 -25.23 -0.24 21.25
N LYS A 285 -25.81 -0.99 22.18
CA LYS A 285 -27.18 -0.72 22.66
C LYS A 285 -27.32 0.68 23.26
N GLY A 286 -26.31 1.16 23.99
CA GLY A 286 -26.28 2.52 24.54
C GLY A 286 -26.18 3.62 23.47
N LEU A 287 -25.62 3.31 22.31
CA LEU A 287 -25.53 4.20 21.16
C LEU A 287 -26.73 4.12 20.21
N ASN A 288 -27.63 3.15 20.41
CA ASN A 288 -28.78 2.87 19.55
C ASN A 288 -28.39 2.62 18.08
N ILE A 289 -27.29 1.87 17.88
CA ILE A 289 -26.78 1.44 16.58
C ILE A 289 -26.43 -0.05 16.62
N GLU A 290 -26.41 -0.69 15.45
CA GLU A 290 -26.04 -2.10 15.35
C GLU A 290 -24.52 -2.30 15.57
N PRO A 291 -24.11 -3.37 16.29
CA PRO A 291 -22.71 -3.70 16.47
C PRO A 291 -21.98 -3.88 15.15
N ASN A 292 -20.93 -3.08 14.93
CA ASN A 292 -20.08 -3.20 13.75
C ASN A 292 -18.63 -2.84 14.07
N ASN A 293 -17.71 -3.38 13.27
CA ASN A 293 -16.28 -3.22 13.50
C ASN A 293 -15.81 -1.77 13.36
N THR A 294 -16.40 -1.01 12.43
CA THR A 294 -16.01 0.37 12.13
C THR A 294 -16.24 1.29 13.34
N ASP A 295 -17.40 1.20 13.98
CA ASP A 295 -17.76 2.06 15.11
C ASP A 295 -17.00 1.68 16.38
N LEU A 296 -16.74 0.39 16.60
CA LEU A 296 -15.89 -0.03 17.72
C LEU A 296 -14.45 0.42 17.52
N PHE A 297 -13.93 0.30 16.29
CA PHE A 297 -12.61 0.83 15.94
C PHE A 297 -12.53 2.34 16.21
N LYS A 298 -13.53 3.12 15.79
CA LYS A 298 -13.61 4.56 16.05
C LYS A 298 -13.69 4.88 17.54
N ALA A 299 -14.42 4.09 18.32
CA ALA A 299 -14.49 4.25 19.78
C ALA A 299 -13.12 4.03 20.44
N LEU A 300 -12.41 2.97 20.07
CA LEU A 300 -11.04 2.71 20.53
C LEU A 300 -10.10 3.84 20.12
N GLU A 301 -10.15 4.25 18.86
CA GLU A 301 -9.35 5.36 18.36
C GLU A 301 -9.64 6.66 19.11
N SER A 302 -10.91 6.92 19.46
CA SER A 302 -11.31 8.11 20.22
C SER A 302 -10.59 8.20 21.56
N THR A 303 -10.42 7.07 22.26
CA THR A 303 -9.69 7.03 23.54
C THR A 303 -8.20 7.30 23.36
N TYR A 304 -7.61 6.83 22.26
CA TYR A 304 -6.21 7.05 21.91
C TYR A 304 -5.94 8.51 21.51
N ILE A 305 -6.78 9.08 20.64
CA ILE A 305 -6.66 10.49 20.22
C ILE A 305 -6.87 11.44 21.41
N SER A 306 -7.66 11.02 22.40
CA SER A 306 -7.88 11.78 23.63
C SER A 306 -6.75 11.66 24.65
N GLU A 307 -5.61 11.06 24.29
CA GLU A 307 -4.44 10.85 25.15
C GLU A 307 -4.71 10.01 26.41
N LEU A 308 -5.84 9.31 26.47
CA LEU A 308 -6.20 8.48 27.62
C LEU A 308 -5.67 7.06 27.51
N LEU A 309 -5.58 6.51 26.30
CA LEU A 309 -5.09 5.16 26.11
C LEU A 309 -3.57 5.13 25.96
N ASP A 310 -2.90 4.44 26.88
CA ASP A 310 -1.44 4.24 26.83
C ASP A 310 -1.07 2.94 26.12
N GLU A 311 -1.69 1.82 26.54
CA GLU A 311 -1.41 0.50 25.99
C GLU A 311 -2.67 -0.38 26.05
N VAL A 312 -2.82 -1.29 25.07
CA VAL A 312 -3.74 -2.43 25.18
C VAL A 312 -2.94 -3.72 25.01
N ARG A 313 -3.02 -4.60 26.00
CA ARG A 313 -2.45 -5.94 25.93
C ARG A 313 -3.56 -6.92 25.60
N VAL A 314 -3.66 -7.25 24.32
CA VAL A 314 -4.56 -8.29 23.82
C VAL A 314 -3.80 -9.61 23.90
N ARG A 315 -4.33 -10.60 24.61
CA ARG A 315 -3.79 -11.97 24.64
C ARG A 315 -4.64 -12.85 23.73
N VAL A 316 -3.98 -13.55 22.82
CA VAL A 316 -4.62 -14.44 21.84
C VAL A 316 -4.02 -15.84 21.93
N ARG A 317 -4.80 -16.83 21.52
CA ARG A 317 -4.34 -18.20 21.32
C ARG A 317 -3.91 -18.38 19.87
N LYS A 318 -2.68 -18.85 19.68
CA LYS A 318 -2.13 -19.24 18.38
C LYS A 318 -2.03 -20.75 18.26
N LYS A 319 -2.22 -21.23 17.03
CA LYS A 319 -2.18 -22.66 16.66
C LYS A 319 -0.87 -23.36 17.02
N VAL A 320 0.26 -22.65 16.90
CA VAL A 320 1.61 -23.20 17.12
C VAL A 320 2.22 -22.70 18.43
N ASP A 321 2.08 -21.40 18.71
CA ASP A 321 2.81 -20.72 19.79
C ASP A 321 2.06 -20.72 21.13
N GLY A 322 0.82 -21.23 21.20
CA GLY A 322 0.00 -21.19 22.40
C GLY A 322 -0.52 -19.78 22.71
N GLU A 323 -0.53 -19.38 23.98
CA GLU A 323 -0.98 -18.05 24.38
C GLU A 323 0.12 -17.01 24.21
N VAL A 324 -0.14 -15.98 23.40
CA VAL A 324 0.80 -14.87 23.14
C VAL A 324 0.14 -13.53 23.36
N ILE A 325 0.91 -12.54 23.79
CA ILE A 325 0.48 -11.14 23.85
C ILE A 325 0.69 -10.54 22.46
N PHE A 326 -0.20 -9.65 22.05
CA PHE A 326 -0.16 -9.00 20.73
C PHE A 326 1.21 -8.38 20.36
N LYS A 327 1.91 -7.79 21.33
CA LYS A 327 3.26 -7.23 21.13
C LYS A 327 4.33 -8.26 20.79
N GLU A 328 4.07 -9.54 21.06
CA GLU A 328 4.96 -10.68 20.75
C GLU A 328 4.73 -11.20 19.33
N LEU A 329 3.67 -10.75 18.63
CA LEU A 329 3.53 -10.98 17.20
C LEU A 329 4.64 -10.25 16.44
N SER A 330 5.14 -10.86 15.38
CA SER A 330 6.13 -10.25 14.50
C SER A 330 5.60 -8.95 13.87
N GLU A 331 6.50 -8.03 13.55
CA GLU A 331 6.14 -6.77 12.88
C GLU A 331 5.36 -7.01 11.58
N GLY A 332 5.72 -8.06 10.84
CA GLY A 332 5.01 -8.48 9.63
C GLY A 332 3.56 -8.92 9.89
N GLU A 333 3.30 -9.67 10.97
CA GLU A 333 1.93 -10.06 11.38
C GLU A 333 1.11 -8.82 11.74
N GLN A 334 1.69 -7.92 12.53
CA GLN A 334 1.02 -6.68 12.95
C GLN A 334 0.72 -5.78 11.75
N GLN A 335 1.66 -5.65 10.81
CA GLN A 335 1.49 -4.89 9.57
C GLN A 335 0.37 -5.48 8.71
N LEU A 336 0.40 -6.80 8.47
CA LEU A 336 -0.59 -7.46 7.63
C LEU A 336 -1.99 -7.36 8.24
N LEU A 337 -2.12 -7.59 9.55
CA LEU A 337 -3.37 -7.41 10.30
C LEU A 337 -3.89 -5.97 10.17
N THR A 338 -3.02 -4.97 10.30
CA THR A 338 -3.43 -3.57 10.19
C THR A 338 -4.00 -3.27 8.81
N VAL A 339 -3.26 -3.60 7.76
CA VAL A 339 -3.61 -3.23 6.39
C VAL A 339 -4.82 -4.04 5.92
N ILE A 340 -4.76 -5.37 5.99
CA ILE A 340 -5.85 -6.24 5.53
C ILE A 340 -7.09 -6.07 6.40
N GLY A 341 -6.93 -5.93 7.72
CA GLY A 341 -8.10 -5.81 8.59
C GLY A 341 -8.84 -4.49 8.44
N LEU A 342 -8.14 -3.36 8.22
CA LEU A 342 -8.80 -2.10 7.87
C LEU A 342 -9.47 -2.18 6.49
N LEU A 343 -8.85 -2.86 5.52
CA LEU A 343 -9.48 -3.11 4.22
C LEU A 343 -10.80 -3.88 4.38
N ILE A 344 -10.82 -4.93 5.21
CA ILE A 344 -12.05 -5.69 5.52
C ILE A 344 -13.13 -4.78 6.13
N PHE A 345 -12.78 -3.82 6.99
CA PHE A 345 -13.75 -2.89 7.60
C PHE A 345 -14.36 -1.87 6.62
N THR A 346 -13.70 -1.64 5.49
CA THR A 346 -13.92 -0.45 4.65
C THR A 346 -14.29 -0.79 3.21
N ARG A 347 -14.25 -2.09 2.86
CA ARG A 347 -14.81 -2.62 1.61
C ARG A 347 -16.27 -2.23 1.47
N GLU A 348 -16.75 -2.12 0.24
CA GLU A 348 -18.13 -1.75 -0.10
C GLU A 348 -18.57 -0.34 0.33
N LYS A 349 -17.65 0.48 0.84
CA LYS A 349 -17.94 1.84 1.31
C LYS A 349 -17.33 2.92 0.42
N GLU A 350 -17.21 2.71 -0.90
CA GLU A 350 -16.67 3.74 -1.82
C GLU A 350 -15.32 4.31 -1.36
N SER A 351 -14.33 3.43 -1.15
CA SER A 351 -13.08 3.74 -0.45
C SER A 351 -11.89 3.93 -1.41
N LEU A 352 -10.96 4.81 -1.05
CA LEU A 352 -9.64 4.95 -1.67
C LEU A 352 -8.55 4.57 -0.66
N ILE A 353 -7.71 3.62 -1.00
CA ILE A 353 -6.67 3.10 -0.12
C ILE A 353 -5.32 3.37 -0.75
N LEU A 354 -4.46 4.08 -0.03
CA LEU A 354 -3.12 4.44 -0.47
C LEU A 354 -2.10 3.74 0.43
N LEU A 355 -1.35 2.81 -0.13
CA LEU A 355 -0.37 2.00 0.59
C LEU A 355 1.03 2.35 0.10
N ASP A 356 1.86 2.92 0.95
CA ASP A 356 3.25 3.24 0.64
C ASP A 356 4.18 2.26 1.37
N GLU A 357 4.78 1.37 0.59
CA GLU A 357 5.65 0.25 1.01
C GLU A 357 4.99 -0.67 2.06
N PRO A 358 3.81 -1.26 1.76
CA PRO A 358 3.11 -2.15 2.69
C PRO A 358 3.80 -3.51 2.89
N ASP A 359 4.89 -3.78 2.18
CA ASP A 359 5.60 -5.06 2.15
C ASP A 359 6.93 -5.10 2.93
N THR A 360 7.35 -3.98 3.54
CA THR A 360 8.69 -3.82 4.15
C THR A 360 9.05 -4.83 5.23
N HIS A 361 8.12 -5.17 6.13
CA HIS A 361 8.36 -6.14 7.21
C HIS A 361 7.84 -7.55 6.89
N LEU A 362 7.37 -7.77 5.65
CA LEU A 362 6.86 -9.08 5.22
C LEU A 362 8.01 -10.01 4.79
N ASN A 363 7.89 -11.30 5.13
CA ASN A 363 8.80 -12.32 4.62
C ASN A 363 8.53 -12.59 3.11
N PRO A 364 9.46 -13.23 2.37
CA PRO A 364 9.29 -13.46 0.93
C PRO A 364 8.02 -14.23 0.54
N ILE A 365 7.58 -15.19 1.35
CA ILE A 365 6.36 -15.97 1.08
C ILE A 365 5.13 -15.05 1.15
N TRP A 366 5.05 -14.21 2.18
CA TRP A 366 3.94 -13.26 2.34
C TRP A 366 3.97 -12.13 1.32
N LYS A 367 5.14 -11.72 0.85
CA LYS A 367 5.27 -10.78 -0.28
C LYS A 367 4.70 -11.38 -1.55
N TYR A 368 5.02 -12.63 -1.83
CA TYR A 368 4.48 -13.38 -2.97
C TYR A 368 2.95 -13.54 -2.88
N ASP A 369 2.44 -13.85 -1.69
CA ASP A 369 1.00 -14.03 -1.45
C ASP A 369 0.22 -12.72 -1.22
N TYR A 370 0.88 -11.56 -1.19
CA TYR A 370 0.25 -10.30 -0.77
C TYR A 370 -1.01 -9.95 -1.58
N LEU A 371 -0.91 -9.99 -2.92
CA LEU A 371 -2.06 -9.74 -3.80
C LEU A 371 -3.09 -10.86 -3.75
N HIS A 372 -2.68 -12.08 -3.39
CA HIS A 372 -3.62 -13.17 -3.13
C HIS A 372 -4.41 -12.89 -1.85
N PHE A 373 -3.79 -12.39 -0.78
CA PHE A 373 -4.49 -11.99 0.45
C PHE A 373 -5.52 -10.89 0.20
N LEU A 374 -5.15 -9.85 -0.56
CA LEU A 374 -6.09 -8.80 -0.95
C LEU A 374 -7.30 -9.38 -1.70
N ARG A 375 -7.05 -10.26 -2.67
CA ARG A 375 -8.12 -10.92 -3.43
C ARG A 375 -8.93 -11.89 -2.57
N LYS A 376 -8.33 -12.64 -1.64
CA LYS A 376 -9.05 -13.63 -0.83
C LYS A 376 -9.94 -12.96 0.22
N TYR A 377 -9.44 -11.91 0.88
CA TYR A 377 -10.08 -11.37 2.09
C TYR A 377 -10.84 -10.06 1.88
N VAL A 378 -10.50 -9.25 0.87
CA VAL A 378 -11.10 -7.91 0.65
C VAL A 378 -12.24 -7.91 -0.39
N LYS A 379 -12.58 -9.06 -0.99
CA LYS A 379 -13.66 -9.20 -1.98
C LYS A 379 -15.05 -8.81 -1.46
N SER A 380 -15.88 -8.36 -2.41
CA SER A 380 -17.33 -8.08 -2.25
C SER A 380 -18.07 -9.22 -1.55
N GLN A 381 -19.05 -8.85 -0.73
CA GLN A 381 -19.99 -9.72 -0.03
C GLN A 381 -21.17 -10.13 -0.92
N ASN A 382 -21.40 -9.43 -2.04
CA ASN A 382 -22.51 -9.69 -2.96
C ASN A 382 -22.24 -10.85 -3.94
N VAL A 383 -21.64 -11.95 -3.46
CA VAL A 383 -21.67 -13.23 -4.16
C VAL A 383 -22.84 -14.01 -3.58
N GLY A 384 -23.96 -14.01 -4.31
CA GLY A 384 -25.10 -14.86 -3.99
C GLY A 384 -24.69 -16.33 -3.94
N ASP A 385 -25.42 -17.09 -3.14
CA ASP A 385 -25.29 -18.51 -2.80
C ASP A 385 -25.48 -19.46 -4.03
N GLY A 386 -24.86 -19.17 -5.17
CA GLY A 386 -25.09 -19.84 -6.44
C GLY A 386 -23.83 -19.99 -7.29
N ASN A 387 -23.32 -21.24 -7.33
CA ASN A 387 -22.47 -21.92 -8.32
C ASN A 387 -22.03 -21.14 -9.58
N THR A 388 -21.33 -20.02 -9.42
CA THR A 388 -20.51 -19.43 -10.48
C THR A 388 -19.17 -19.07 -9.85
N ASP A 389 -18.14 -19.86 -10.15
CA ASP A 389 -16.76 -19.72 -9.65
C ASP A 389 -16.04 -18.46 -10.17
N ILE A 390 -16.78 -17.43 -10.57
CA ILE A 390 -16.27 -16.15 -11.07
C ILE A 390 -16.71 -15.08 -10.07
N GLU A 391 -16.03 -15.05 -8.94
CA GLU A 391 -16.23 -14.06 -7.88
C GLU A 391 -15.75 -12.68 -8.33
N GLU A 392 -16.65 -11.69 -8.45
CA GLU A 392 -16.31 -10.33 -8.88
C GLU A 392 -15.52 -9.52 -7.81
N GLU A 393 -14.54 -8.72 -8.25
CA GLU A 393 -13.81 -7.78 -7.39
C GLU A 393 -14.74 -6.70 -6.80
N ASP A 394 -14.37 -6.13 -5.64
CA ASP A 394 -15.12 -5.00 -5.05
C ASP A 394 -15.00 -3.75 -5.93
N LYS A 395 -16.05 -3.45 -6.70
CA LYS A 395 -16.15 -2.29 -7.60
C LYS A 395 -16.15 -0.93 -6.88
N THR A 396 -16.26 -0.91 -5.55
CA THR A 396 -16.36 0.32 -4.77
C THR A 396 -15.03 0.77 -4.17
N THR A 397 -14.03 -0.11 -4.03
CA THR A 397 -12.76 0.20 -3.35
C THR A 397 -11.58 0.21 -4.33
N GLN A 398 -10.80 1.29 -4.39
CA GLN A 398 -9.55 1.34 -5.17
C GLN A 398 -8.35 1.30 -4.24
N ILE A 399 -7.35 0.49 -4.57
CA ILE A 399 -6.10 0.35 -3.82
C ILE A 399 -4.94 0.76 -4.71
N ILE A 400 -4.20 1.79 -4.30
CA ILE A 400 -2.97 2.24 -4.95
C ILE A 400 -1.80 1.89 -4.06
N ILE A 401 -0.88 1.08 -4.56
CA ILE A 401 0.25 0.53 -3.82
C ILE A 401 1.54 1.08 -4.42
N ASN A 402 2.39 1.68 -3.60
CA ASN A 402 3.78 1.91 -3.95
C ASN A 402 4.62 0.78 -3.35
N THR A 403 5.37 0.07 -4.18
CA THR A 403 6.30 -0.97 -3.74
C THR A 403 7.53 -1.01 -4.63
N HIS A 404 8.62 -1.52 -4.06
CA HIS A 404 9.88 -1.73 -4.74
C HIS A 404 10.22 -3.22 -4.85
N ASP A 405 9.29 -4.12 -4.48
CA ASP A 405 9.55 -5.55 -4.40
C ASP A 405 8.98 -6.31 -5.62
N PRO A 406 9.84 -7.00 -6.41
CA PRO A 406 9.39 -7.75 -7.57
C PRO A 406 8.47 -8.94 -7.23
N LEU A 407 8.52 -9.47 -6.00
CA LEU A 407 7.68 -10.59 -5.57
C LEU A 407 6.22 -10.18 -5.44
N VAL A 408 5.97 -8.93 -5.02
CA VAL A 408 4.60 -8.42 -4.82
C VAL A 408 3.86 -8.31 -6.15
N ILE A 409 4.54 -7.88 -7.21
CA ILE A 409 3.91 -7.61 -8.50
C ILE A 409 3.80 -8.83 -9.43
N GLY A 410 4.42 -9.95 -9.07
CA GLY A 410 4.61 -11.08 -9.99
C GLY A 410 3.33 -11.77 -10.49
N SER A 411 2.16 -11.44 -9.93
CA SER A 411 0.86 -11.96 -10.37
C SER A 411 -0.05 -10.91 -11.04
N MET A 412 0.49 -9.72 -11.35
CA MET A 412 -0.27 -8.60 -11.90
C MET A 412 -0.31 -8.60 -13.43
N ASP A 413 -1.42 -8.09 -13.95
CA ASP A 413 -1.54 -7.69 -15.35
C ASP A 413 -0.97 -6.29 -15.57
N LYS A 414 -0.47 -6.01 -16.78
CA LYS A 414 0.17 -4.72 -17.09
C LYS A 414 -0.71 -3.50 -16.82
N SER A 415 -2.03 -3.62 -16.99
CA SER A 415 -2.96 -2.51 -16.72
C SER A 415 -3.07 -2.15 -15.24
N GLN A 416 -2.61 -3.03 -14.35
CA GLN A 416 -2.49 -2.78 -12.92
C GLN A 416 -1.15 -2.12 -12.55
N VAL A 417 -0.26 -1.86 -13.50
CA VAL A 417 1.09 -1.35 -13.22
C VAL A 417 1.28 0.00 -13.88
N ARG A 418 1.89 0.94 -13.15
CA ARG A 418 2.32 2.24 -13.65
C ARG A 418 3.78 2.49 -13.29
N ILE A 419 4.64 2.63 -14.29
CA ILE A 419 6.06 2.88 -14.13
C ILE A 419 6.32 4.39 -14.11
N PHE A 420 6.88 4.88 -13.01
CA PHE A 420 7.38 6.24 -12.85
C PHE A 420 8.85 6.27 -13.25
N GLN A 421 9.17 7.00 -14.31
CA GLN A 421 10.53 7.19 -14.77
C GLN A 421 10.82 8.66 -15.08
N LYS A 422 12.10 8.98 -15.20
CA LYS A 422 12.55 10.30 -15.65
C LYS A 422 12.70 10.27 -17.16
N ASP A 423 12.03 11.19 -17.83
CA ASP A 423 12.28 11.47 -19.23
C ASP A 423 13.72 11.95 -19.40
N ILE A 424 14.43 11.38 -20.35
CA ILE A 424 15.88 11.55 -20.50
C ILE A 424 16.20 12.96 -21.03
N GLU A 425 15.35 13.51 -21.89
CA GLU A 425 15.59 14.80 -22.53
C GLU A 425 15.23 15.97 -21.61
N THR A 426 14.09 15.86 -20.92
CA THR A 426 13.54 16.94 -20.10
C THR A 426 13.86 16.80 -18.61
N GLY A 427 14.24 15.61 -18.14
CA GLY A 427 14.37 15.29 -16.71
C GLY A 427 13.04 15.30 -15.95
N HIS A 428 11.91 15.48 -16.66
CA HIS A 428 10.60 15.49 -16.06
C HIS A 428 10.14 14.06 -15.73
N THR A 429 9.28 13.93 -14.73
CA THR A 429 8.67 12.63 -14.43
C THR A 429 7.63 12.31 -15.49
N ILE A 430 7.69 11.11 -16.05
CA ILE A 430 6.64 10.53 -16.89
C ILE A 430 6.14 9.24 -16.24
N VAL A 431 4.88 8.91 -16.50
CA VAL A 431 4.22 7.71 -15.97
C VAL A 431 3.63 6.95 -17.15
N ILE A 432 3.99 5.69 -17.27
CA ILE A 432 3.59 4.83 -18.40
C ILE A 432 3.07 3.48 -17.89
N GLU A 433 2.20 2.85 -18.67
CA GLU A 433 1.90 1.41 -18.54
C GLU A 433 3.07 0.61 -19.13
N PRO A 434 3.49 -0.52 -18.52
CA PRO A 434 4.45 -1.41 -19.17
C PRO A 434 3.86 -2.10 -20.41
N ASP A 435 4.73 -2.44 -21.36
CA ASP A 435 4.40 -3.20 -22.56
C ASP A 435 3.96 -4.63 -22.21
N ILE A 436 4.57 -5.22 -21.18
CA ILE A 436 4.38 -6.61 -20.78
C ILE A 436 3.80 -6.74 -19.36
N SER A 437 2.96 -7.75 -19.16
CA SER A 437 2.47 -8.11 -17.82
C SER A 437 3.60 -8.73 -16.99
N PRO A 438 3.79 -8.33 -15.71
CA PRO A 438 4.68 -9.04 -14.80
C PRO A 438 4.33 -10.53 -14.64
N LYS A 439 3.03 -10.84 -14.68
CA LYS A 439 2.50 -12.20 -14.61
C LYS A 439 3.13 -13.11 -15.68
N GLY A 440 3.82 -14.14 -15.21
CA GLY A 440 4.45 -15.16 -16.06
C GLY A 440 5.93 -14.93 -16.38
N LEU A 441 6.51 -13.76 -16.06
CA LEU A 441 7.93 -13.48 -16.33
C LEU A 441 8.89 -14.16 -15.34
N GLY A 442 8.39 -14.54 -14.16
CA GLY A 442 9.24 -14.93 -13.02
C GLY A 442 10.08 -13.75 -12.50
N VAL A 443 10.69 -13.93 -11.32
CA VAL A 443 11.43 -12.84 -10.64
C VAL A 443 12.58 -12.32 -11.48
N ALA A 444 13.34 -13.22 -12.12
CA ALA A 444 14.45 -12.83 -12.99
C ALA A 444 13.99 -11.99 -14.19
N GLY A 445 12.88 -12.41 -14.84
CA GLY A 445 12.30 -11.66 -15.96
C GLY A 445 11.77 -10.30 -15.54
N ILE A 446 11.11 -10.21 -14.38
CA ILE A 446 10.62 -8.93 -13.81
C ILE A 446 11.80 -7.98 -13.58
N LEU A 447 12.85 -8.45 -12.92
CA LEU A 447 14.03 -7.65 -12.59
C LEU A 447 14.76 -7.11 -13.83
N THR A 448 14.85 -7.91 -14.89
CA THR A 448 15.58 -7.58 -16.12
C THR A 448 14.73 -6.90 -17.19
N SER A 449 13.40 -6.95 -17.06
CA SER A 449 12.48 -6.20 -17.91
C SER A 449 12.50 -4.71 -17.62
N GLU A 450 11.76 -3.93 -18.41
CA GLU A 450 11.55 -2.49 -18.18
C GLU A 450 10.91 -2.14 -16.82
N LEU A 451 10.30 -3.11 -16.13
CA LEU A 451 9.67 -2.90 -14.81
C LEU A 451 10.70 -2.42 -13.77
N PHE A 452 11.90 -3.01 -13.78
CA PHE A 452 13.00 -2.69 -12.87
C PHE A 452 14.28 -2.27 -13.59
N GLY A 453 14.51 -2.77 -14.80
CA GLY A 453 15.61 -2.36 -15.68
C GLY A 453 16.98 -2.83 -15.24
N LEU A 454 17.10 -3.92 -14.48
CA LEU A 454 18.41 -4.45 -14.11
C LEU A 454 19.11 -5.02 -15.36
N PRO A 455 20.40 -4.67 -15.60
CA PRO A 455 21.14 -5.22 -16.73
C PRO A 455 21.40 -6.72 -16.59
N THR A 456 21.42 -7.23 -15.35
CA THR A 456 21.61 -8.64 -15.02
C THR A 456 21.04 -8.92 -13.62
N ILE A 457 20.79 -10.20 -13.33
CA ILE A 457 20.48 -10.69 -11.98
C ILE A 457 21.73 -11.10 -11.19
N LEU A 458 22.88 -11.16 -11.85
CA LEU A 458 24.16 -11.43 -11.20
C LEU A 458 24.65 -10.18 -10.48
N ASP A 459 25.43 -10.37 -9.41
CA ASP A 459 26.16 -9.26 -8.82
C ASP A 459 27.16 -8.68 -9.83
N LYS A 460 27.53 -7.41 -9.63
CA LYS A 460 28.35 -6.66 -10.57
C LYS A 460 29.72 -7.31 -10.81
N GLU A 461 30.36 -7.82 -9.77
CA GLU A 461 31.69 -8.43 -9.87
C GLU A 461 31.64 -9.72 -10.70
N THR A 462 30.68 -10.61 -10.40
CA THR A 462 30.47 -11.84 -11.17
C THR A 462 30.10 -11.55 -12.61
N GLN A 463 29.28 -10.53 -12.88
CA GLN A 463 28.93 -10.13 -14.24
C GLN A 463 30.13 -9.57 -15.01
N GLU A 464 30.97 -8.73 -14.39
CA GLU A 464 32.19 -8.21 -15.01
C GLU A 464 33.15 -9.34 -15.37
N LYS A 465 33.37 -10.29 -14.46
CA LYS A 465 34.16 -11.51 -14.71
C LYS A 465 33.59 -12.33 -15.85
N LEU A 466 32.27 -12.55 -15.87
CA LEU A 466 31.59 -13.31 -16.93
C LEU A 466 31.71 -12.62 -18.29
N ASN A 467 31.53 -11.30 -18.34
CA ASN A 467 31.68 -10.52 -19.57
C ASN A 467 33.12 -10.55 -20.07
N LYS A 468 34.12 -10.43 -19.17
CA LYS A 468 35.54 -10.54 -19.50
C LYS A 468 35.90 -11.92 -20.03
N LYS A 469 35.45 -12.99 -19.37
CA LYS A 469 35.59 -14.38 -19.83
C LYS A 469 35.06 -14.53 -21.25
N ARG A 470 33.81 -14.11 -21.50
CA ARG A 470 33.14 -14.19 -22.82
C ARG A 470 33.86 -13.38 -23.90
N TYR A 471 34.38 -12.21 -23.55
CA TYR A 471 35.17 -11.39 -24.48
C TYR A 471 36.47 -12.08 -24.89
N LEU A 472 37.23 -12.62 -23.93
CA LEU A 472 38.46 -13.37 -24.20
C LEU A 472 38.19 -14.67 -24.98
N GLN A 473 37.11 -15.37 -24.64
CA GLN A 473 36.64 -16.56 -25.36
C GLN A 473 36.35 -16.26 -26.84
N GLY A 474 35.60 -15.18 -27.11
CA GLY A 474 35.30 -14.75 -28.48
C GLY A 474 36.55 -14.32 -29.25
N ARG A 475 37.51 -13.66 -28.57
CA ARG A 475 38.81 -13.31 -29.17
C ARG A 475 39.64 -14.54 -29.51
N LEU A 476 39.69 -15.53 -28.62
CA LEU A 476 40.39 -16.79 -28.84
C LEU A 476 39.91 -17.52 -30.12
N MET A 477 38.64 -17.34 -30.50
CA MET A 477 38.10 -17.89 -31.76
C MET A 477 38.51 -17.11 -33.02
N ARG A 478 38.97 -15.86 -32.88
CA ARG A 478 39.36 -14.99 -34.00
C ARG A 478 40.87 -14.88 -34.17
N GLU A 479 41.61 -14.88 -33.07
CA GLU A 479 43.04 -14.60 -33.01
C GLU A 479 43.70 -15.29 -31.80
N ASN A 480 45.04 -15.33 -31.80
CA ASN A 480 45.80 -15.83 -30.66
C ASN A 480 45.87 -14.77 -29.56
N LEU A 481 45.42 -15.12 -28.36
CA LEU A 481 45.60 -14.30 -27.15
C LEU A 481 47.08 -14.25 -26.75
N ASN A 482 47.50 -13.16 -26.09
CA ASN A 482 48.83 -13.11 -25.46
C ASN A 482 48.87 -13.97 -24.18
N GLU A 483 50.06 -14.26 -23.64
CA GLU A 483 50.21 -15.14 -22.46
C GLU A 483 49.44 -14.64 -21.23
N GLN A 484 49.35 -13.32 -21.02
CA GLN A 484 48.63 -12.73 -19.89
C GLN A 484 47.12 -12.94 -20.04
N GLU A 485 46.56 -12.63 -21.20
CA GLU A 485 45.14 -12.79 -21.54
C GLU A 485 44.73 -14.27 -21.55
N TYR A 486 45.60 -15.16 -22.03
CA TYR A 486 45.36 -16.60 -22.01
C TYR A 486 45.28 -17.14 -20.57
N ASN A 487 46.21 -16.73 -19.70
CA ASN A 487 46.18 -17.09 -18.29
C ASN A 487 44.96 -16.50 -17.59
N GLU A 488 44.63 -15.23 -17.85
CA GLU A 488 43.42 -14.57 -17.32
C GLU A 488 42.15 -15.34 -17.70
N TYR A 489 42.02 -15.74 -18.98
CA TYR A 489 40.89 -16.53 -19.45
C TYR A 489 40.74 -17.86 -18.68
N HIS A 490 41.82 -18.62 -18.50
CA HIS A 490 41.77 -19.91 -17.79
C HIS A 490 41.44 -19.75 -16.30
N ILE A 491 41.95 -18.69 -15.66
CA ILE A 491 41.60 -18.37 -14.27
C ILE A 491 40.11 -18.06 -14.17
N LEU A 492 39.59 -17.15 -15.01
CA LEU A 492 38.17 -16.78 -15.03
C LEU A 492 37.27 -17.96 -15.36
N LYS A 493 37.69 -18.82 -16.30
CA LYS A 493 36.97 -20.06 -16.66
C LYS A 493 36.84 -20.98 -15.44
N ALA A 494 37.95 -21.31 -14.80
CA ALA A 494 37.96 -22.21 -13.65
C ALA A 494 37.18 -21.66 -12.44
N GLU A 495 37.12 -20.34 -12.28
CA GLU A 495 36.30 -19.68 -11.26
C GLU A 495 34.81 -19.78 -11.60
N LEU A 496 34.41 -19.35 -12.80
CA LEU A 496 33.00 -19.25 -13.21
C LEU A 496 32.32 -20.61 -13.43
N GLU A 497 33.08 -21.66 -13.76
CA GLU A 497 32.57 -23.04 -13.80
C GLU A 497 32.06 -23.52 -12.43
N LYS A 498 32.63 -23.03 -11.32
CA LYS A 498 32.14 -23.35 -9.96
C LYS A 498 30.75 -22.76 -9.70
N TYR A 499 30.37 -21.73 -10.43
CA TYR A 499 29.05 -21.09 -10.37
C TYR A 499 28.07 -21.64 -11.41
N GLY A 500 28.49 -22.62 -12.22
CA GLY A 500 27.65 -23.25 -13.24
C GLY A 500 27.75 -22.64 -14.64
N PHE A 501 28.70 -21.71 -14.89
CA PHE A 501 28.91 -21.10 -16.21
C PHE A 501 29.94 -21.88 -17.05
N TYR A 502 29.52 -23.06 -17.52
CA TYR A 502 30.33 -23.97 -18.34
C TYR A 502 30.36 -23.58 -19.83
N ASP A 503 31.50 -23.78 -20.50
CA ASP A 503 31.64 -23.53 -21.95
C ASP A 503 30.96 -24.63 -22.80
N GLU A 504 30.78 -25.80 -22.22
CA GLU A 504 30.26 -27.01 -22.88
C GLU A 504 28.75 -26.92 -23.11
N VAL A 505 28.05 -26.07 -22.36
CA VAL A 505 26.60 -25.82 -22.49
C VAL A 505 26.30 -24.84 -23.64
N GLU A 506 27.33 -24.17 -24.16
CA GLU A 506 27.20 -23.18 -25.24
C GLU A 506 27.25 -23.87 -26.62
N ASP A 507 26.18 -23.68 -27.42
CA ASP A 507 26.12 -24.18 -28.78
C ASP A 507 27.08 -23.44 -29.74
N GLN A 508 27.24 -24.00 -30.94
CA GLN A 508 28.12 -23.41 -31.96
C GLN A 508 27.67 -22.00 -32.37
N TRP A 509 26.36 -21.72 -32.36
CA TRP A 509 25.82 -20.42 -32.77
C TRP A 509 26.20 -19.34 -31.77
N PHE A 510 26.07 -19.63 -30.47
CA PHE A 510 26.46 -18.75 -29.39
C PHE A 510 27.96 -18.45 -29.42
N LYS A 511 28.78 -19.48 -29.65
CA LYS A 511 30.24 -19.31 -29.80
C LYS A 511 30.59 -18.40 -30.98
N MET A 512 29.98 -18.60 -32.14
CA MET A 512 30.17 -17.72 -33.30
C MET A 512 29.67 -16.29 -33.05
N TYR A 513 28.56 -16.14 -32.32
CA TYR A 513 28.04 -14.84 -31.90
C TYR A 513 29.02 -14.11 -30.97
N LEU A 514 29.58 -14.80 -29.96
CA LEU A 514 30.62 -14.23 -29.09
C LEU A 514 31.87 -13.82 -29.87
N ALA A 515 32.28 -14.61 -30.87
CA ALA A 515 33.40 -14.26 -31.73
C ALA A 515 33.15 -12.93 -32.47
N GLU A 516 31.97 -12.73 -33.04
CA GLU A 516 31.61 -11.46 -33.69
C GLU A 516 31.49 -10.30 -32.69
N MET A 517 30.80 -10.49 -31.56
CA MET A 517 30.61 -9.45 -30.54
C MET A 517 31.90 -9.02 -29.86
N SER A 518 32.88 -9.92 -29.71
CA SER A 518 34.20 -9.63 -29.10
C SER A 518 35.03 -8.63 -29.90
N LYS A 519 34.61 -8.22 -31.10
CA LYS A 519 35.21 -7.10 -31.83
C LYS A 519 34.99 -5.75 -31.13
N HIS A 520 34.04 -5.69 -30.19
CA HIS A 520 33.68 -4.48 -29.46
C HIS A 520 33.99 -4.65 -27.99
N GLU A 521 34.96 -3.90 -27.46
CA GLU A 521 35.32 -3.94 -26.04
C GLU A 521 34.16 -3.58 -25.11
N LEU A 522 33.19 -2.82 -25.63
CA LEU A 522 31.97 -2.42 -24.92
C LEU A 522 31.22 -3.62 -24.31
N MET A 523 31.26 -4.81 -24.90
CA MET A 523 30.58 -6.00 -24.36
C MET A 523 31.07 -6.41 -22.96
N GLN A 524 32.23 -5.90 -22.51
CA GLN A 524 32.78 -6.15 -21.18
C GLN A 524 32.03 -5.39 -20.08
N LYS A 525 31.38 -4.26 -20.43
CA LYS A 525 30.66 -3.42 -19.46
C LYS A 525 29.37 -4.10 -18.96
N VAL A 526 28.97 -3.75 -17.73
CA VAL A 526 27.69 -4.16 -17.14
C VAL A 526 26.60 -3.12 -17.34
N GLU A 527 26.97 -1.84 -17.20
CA GLU A 527 26.08 -0.71 -17.36
C GLU A 527 26.45 0.05 -18.64
N PHE A 528 25.42 0.44 -19.39
CA PHE A 528 25.54 1.10 -20.69
C PHE A 528 24.81 2.43 -20.66
N THR A 529 25.39 3.45 -21.28
CA THR A 529 24.63 4.63 -21.70
C THR A 529 23.67 4.26 -22.82
N GLU A 530 22.59 5.03 -23.01
CA GLU A 530 21.63 4.77 -24.11
C GLU A 530 22.29 4.72 -25.49
N LYS A 531 23.33 5.53 -25.73
CA LYS A 531 24.11 5.50 -26.96
C LYS A 531 24.87 4.18 -27.13
N GLU A 532 25.51 3.70 -26.06
CA GLU A 532 26.22 2.41 -26.07
C GLU A 532 25.24 1.24 -26.22
N LYS A 533 24.07 1.32 -25.58
CA LYS A 533 22.99 0.32 -25.70
C LYS A 533 22.46 0.24 -27.12
N ALA A 534 22.15 1.38 -27.75
CA ALA A 534 21.71 1.45 -29.15
C ALA A 534 22.79 0.89 -30.10
N PHE A 535 24.06 1.27 -29.89
CA PHE A 535 25.18 0.74 -30.66
C PHE A 535 25.31 -0.78 -30.53
N LEU A 536 25.29 -1.31 -29.32
CA LEU A 536 25.39 -2.75 -29.07
C LEU A 536 24.19 -3.53 -29.62
N GLN A 537 22.98 -2.96 -29.59
CA GLN A 537 21.81 -3.57 -30.22
C GLN A 537 21.96 -3.66 -31.74
N GLU A 538 22.49 -2.61 -32.38
CA GLU A 538 22.76 -2.61 -33.81
C GLU A 538 23.86 -3.63 -34.18
N GLU A 539 24.97 -3.65 -33.46
CA GLU A 539 26.05 -4.61 -33.70
C GLU A 539 25.64 -6.04 -33.37
N SER A 540 24.78 -6.25 -32.37
CA SER A 540 24.19 -7.57 -32.07
C SER A 540 23.35 -8.10 -33.23
N LYS A 541 22.51 -7.25 -33.85
CA LYS A 541 21.75 -7.63 -35.06
C LYS A 541 22.68 -8.00 -36.22
N LYS A 542 23.70 -7.17 -36.50
CA LYS A 542 24.70 -7.46 -37.54
C LYS A 542 25.49 -8.74 -37.25
N ALA A 543 25.82 -9.00 -35.99
CA ALA A 543 26.51 -10.23 -35.57
C ALA A 543 25.64 -11.46 -35.87
N VAL A 544 24.34 -11.42 -35.52
CA VAL A 544 23.39 -12.49 -35.84
C VAL A 544 23.27 -12.71 -37.35
N GLU A 545 23.11 -11.64 -38.14
CA GLU A 545 23.05 -11.73 -39.61
C GLU A 545 24.30 -12.42 -40.19
N ARG A 546 25.50 -12.00 -39.77
CA ARG A 546 26.76 -12.62 -40.23
C ARG A 546 26.90 -14.08 -39.80
N VAL A 547 26.40 -14.45 -38.62
CA VAL A 547 26.38 -15.84 -38.15
C VAL A 547 25.46 -16.68 -39.04
N LEU A 548 24.27 -16.16 -39.39
CA LEU A 548 23.33 -16.83 -40.29
C LEU A 548 23.86 -16.96 -41.73
N GLU A 549 24.57 -15.95 -42.25
CA GLU A 549 25.19 -15.98 -43.58
C GLU A 549 26.30 -17.04 -43.68
N LYS A 550 27.14 -17.18 -42.65
CA LYS A 550 28.20 -18.19 -42.59
C LYS A 550 27.67 -19.63 -42.55
N LEU A 551 26.40 -19.80 -42.17
CA LEU A 551 25.75 -21.10 -41.98
C LEU A 551 24.73 -21.43 -43.08
N SER A 552 24.30 -20.44 -43.88
CA SER A 552 23.46 -20.70 -45.04
C SER A 552 24.28 -21.53 -46.03
N PRO A 553 23.84 -22.75 -46.40
CA PRO A 553 24.55 -23.53 -47.41
C PRO A 553 24.61 -22.68 -48.67
N LYS A 554 25.82 -22.47 -49.21
CA LYS A 554 25.97 -21.89 -50.54
C LYS A 554 25.15 -22.74 -51.49
N SER A 555 24.00 -22.23 -51.90
CA SER A 555 23.12 -22.82 -52.91
C SER A 555 23.85 -22.97 -54.23
#